data_AF-A0A945A5X6-F1
#
_entry.id   AF-A0A945A5X6-F1
#
_cell.length_a   1.000
_cell.length_b   1.000
_cell.length_c   1.000
_cell.angle_alpha   90.00
_cell.angle_beta   90.00
_cell.angle_gamma   90.00
#
_symmetry.space_group_name_H-M   'P 1'
#
loop_
_entity.id
_entity.type
_entity.pdbx_description
1 polymer ?
#
loop_
_entity_poly.entity_id
_entity_poly.type
_entity_poly.pdbx_seq_one_letter_code
_entity_poly.pdbx_strand_id
1 'polypeptide(L)'
;MILKTAFCVISITIGFCASVAHSKSLAGSYLAGSNAAMRGDYVAASKYFAETLLLDPQNQFIKYNAMLSNLSMGDVRTATNYAKEITSNSNNNQLADLLIFADHIKNERYGLAHKTLKRNEENYTELLFGLLNGWTELGRGKMSSVLKTFDEMNSNSTLRLFGQYHKALALAAVGDFETADKILSGNANGSLRLTRGSLIAHAQIMAELSKEKEALELIDNMALKGQDNELDLLRQKIQNGSSTYNYVTSAKQGIAEVLFTLAFALNGSE
;
A
#
# COMPACT_ATOMS: atom_id res chain seq x y z
N MET A 1 63.57 22.68 64.57
CA MET A 1 63.04 23.62 63.56
C MET A 1 62.14 22.82 62.63
N ILE A 2 60.82 22.86 62.84
CA ILE A 2 59.82 22.02 62.16
C ILE A 2 59.16 22.88 61.08
N LEU A 3 59.36 22.56 59.81
CA LEU A 3 58.69 23.22 58.69
C LEU A 3 57.45 22.40 58.31
N LYS A 4 56.25 22.89 58.68
CA LYS A 4 54.97 22.31 58.24
C LYS A 4 54.61 22.93 56.89
N THR A 5 54.67 22.13 55.83
CA THR A 5 54.10 22.47 54.52
C THR A 5 52.59 22.23 54.54
N ALA A 6 51.80 23.31 54.44
CA ALA A 6 50.36 23.25 54.31
C ALA A 6 49.97 23.06 52.83
N PHE A 7 49.28 21.96 52.54
CA PHE A 7 48.73 21.63 51.24
C PHE A 7 47.35 22.31 51.12
N CYS A 8 47.14 23.16 50.12
CA CYS A 8 45.83 23.77 49.83
C CYS A 8 45.30 23.20 48.52
N VAL A 9 44.42 22.19 48.61
CA VAL A 9 43.71 21.63 47.45
C VAL A 9 42.46 22.48 47.23
N ILE A 10 42.43 23.24 46.14
CA ILE A 10 41.25 23.98 45.69
C ILE A 10 40.46 23.04 44.78
N SER A 11 39.38 22.45 45.29
CA SER A 11 38.42 21.69 44.48
C SER A 11 37.48 22.66 43.76
N ILE A 12 37.68 22.84 42.46
CA ILE A 12 36.72 23.52 41.58
C ILE A 12 35.66 22.50 41.17
N THR A 13 34.50 22.54 41.82
CA THR A 13 33.30 21.83 41.35
C THR A 13 32.67 22.62 40.22
N ILE A 14 32.91 22.21 38.97
CA ILE A 14 32.15 22.68 37.82
C ILE A 14 30.76 22.03 37.90
N GLY A 15 29.78 22.79 38.39
CA GLY A 15 28.38 22.41 38.31
C GLY A 15 27.96 22.40 36.83
N PHE A 16 27.88 21.22 36.23
CA PHE A 16 27.26 21.05 34.93
C PHE A 16 25.74 21.19 35.12
N CYS A 17 25.25 22.44 35.12
CA CYS A 17 23.84 22.68 34.87
C CYS A 17 23.59 22.26 33.43
N ALA A 18 23.17 21.00 33.23
CA ALA A 18 22.51 20.59 32.01
C ALA A 18 21.22 21.40 31.93
N SER A 19 21.29 22.58 31.33
CA SER A 19 20.12 23.25 30.81
C SER A 19 19.56 22.31 29.75
N VAL A 20 18.54 21.54 30.14
CA VAL A 20 17.66 20.88 29.18
C VAL A 20 16.99 22.02 28.43
N ALA A 21 17.64 22.46 27.35
CA ALA A 21 17.10 23.47 26.46
C ALA A 21 15.88 22.83 25.80
N HIS A 22 14.72 22.99 26.43
CA HIS A 22 13.44 22.65 25.84
C HIS A 22 13.14 23.72 24.78
N SER A 23 13.88 23.64 23.69
CA SER A 23 13.74 24.55 22.57
C SER A 23 12.50 24.12 21.81
N LYS A 24 11.33 24.60 22.25
CA LYS A 24 10.11 24.72 21.43
C LYS A 24 10.35 25.73 20.30
N SER A 25 11.40 25.51 19.52
CA SER A 25 11.72 26.26 18.32
C SER A 25 11.37 25.41 17.11
N LEU A 26 11.18 26.08 15.97
CA LEU A 26 10.93 25.44 14.70
C LEU A 26 12.01 24.39 14.39
N ALA A 27 13.29 24.76 14.54
CA ALA A 27 14.41 23.86 14.28
C ALA A 27 14.48 22.70 15.29
N GLY A 28 14.22 22.94 16.58
CA GLY A 28 14.27 21.92 17.63
C GLY A 28 13.21 20.84 17.43
N SER A 29 11.96 21.26 17.19
CA SER A 29 10.84 20.35 16.96
C SER A 29 11.02 19.59 15.65
N TYR A 30 11.46 20.26 14.58
CA TYR A 30 11.74 19.61 13.30
C TYR A 30 12.84 18.53 13.42
N LEU A 31 13.98 18.85 14.06
CA LEU A 31 15.08 17.89 14.24
C LEU A 31 14.66 16.70 15.11
N ALA A 32 13.87 16.94 16.16
CA ALA A 32 13.32 15.87 16.99
C ALA A 32 12.40 14.95 16.19
N GLY A 33 11.53 15.52 15.34
CA GLY A 33 10.65 14.78 14.43
C GLY A 33 11.43 13.95 13.42
N SER A 34 12.43 14.53 12.77
CA SER A 34 13.28 13.83 11.81
C SER A 34 14.08 12.69 12.45
N ASN A 35 14.63 12.90 13.65
CA ASN A 35 15.33 11.84 14.39
C ASN A 35 14.39 10.71 14.83
N ALA A 36 13.17 11.04 15.25
CA ALA A 36 12.15 10.05 15.57
C ALA A 36 11.76 9.22 14.34
N ALA A 37 11.51 9.87 13.20
CA ALA A 37 11.19 9.21 11.94
C ALA A 37 12.31 8.28 11.46
N MET A 38 13.57 8.71 11.56
CA MET A 38 14.75 7.89 11.21
C MET A 38 14.85 6.63 12.07
N ARG A 39 14.37 6.68 13.32
CA ARG A 39 14.32 5.52 14.24
C ARG A 39 13.04 4.67 14.11
N GLY A 40 12.15 5.00 13.17
CA GLY A 40 10.85 4.34 13.03
C GLY A 40 9.83 4.69 14.11
N ASP A 41 10.10 5.68 14.97
CA ASP A 41 9.17 6.16 15.99
C ASP A 41 8.20 7.18 15.38
N TYR A 42 7.30 6.68 14.54
CA TYR A 42 6.39 7.53 13.78
C TYR A 42 5.38 8.24 14.67
N VAL A 43 5.04 7.68 15.84
CA VAL A 43 4.17 8.31 16.84
C VAL A 43 4.81 9.57 17.41
N ALA A 44 6.11 9.53 17.75
CA ALA A 44 6.82 10.73 18.17
C ALA A 44 7.05 11.69 16.99
N ALA A 45 7.40 11.16 15.81
CA ALA A 45 7.65 11.97 14.63
C ALA A 45 6.44 12.83 14.23
N SER A 46 5.24 12.24 14.21
CA SER A 46 4.02 12.99 13.85
C SER A 46 3.72 14.12 14.81
N LYS A 47 3.92 13.90 16.13
CA LYS A 47 3.73 14.93 17.15
C LYS A 47 4.68 16.11 16.93
N TYR A 48 5.97 15.82 16.74
CA TYR A 48 6.97 16.85 16.52
C TYR A 48 6.77 17.60 15.20
N PHE A 49 6.39 16.92 14.11
CA PHE A 49 6.06 17.62 12.86
C PHE A 49 4.78 18.45 12.98
N ALA A 50 3.78 17.99 13.71
CA ALA A 50 2.59 18.79 14.00
C ALA A 50 2.93 20.05 14.83
N GLU A 51 3.78 19.93 15.86
CA GLU A 51 4.29 21.06 16.63
C GLU A 51 5.07 22.05 15.75
N THR A 52 5.88 21.52 14.82
CA THR A 52 6.62 22.34 13.86
C THR A 52 5.67 23.10 12.93
N LEU A 53 4.58 22.48 12.48
CA LEU A 53 3.55 23.13 11.64
C LEU A 53 2.74 24.19 12.37
N LEU A 54 2.67 24.18 13.71
CA LEU A 54 2.07 25.31 14.45
C LEU A 54 2.90 26.59 14.28
N LEU A 55 4.20 26.47 14.05
CA LEU A 55 5.13 27.58 13.89
C LEU A 55 5.31 27.99 12.43
N ASP A 56 5.22 27.04 11.49
CA ASP A 56 5.28 27.29 10.04
C ASP A 56 4.22 26.47 9.27
N PRO A 57 2.93 26.90 9.30
CA PRO A 57 1.82 26.13 8.73
C PRO A 57 1.82 26.01 7.21
N GLN A 58 2.61 26.81 6.50
CA GLN A 58 2.63 26.82 5.03
C GLN A 58 3.76 25.96 4.44
N ASN A 59 4.64 25.44 5.30
CA ASN A 59 5.79 24.66 4.89
C ASN A 59 5.39 23.30 4.30
N GLN A 60 5.50 23.19 2.98
CA GLN A 60 5.11 21.98 2.24
C GLN A 60 5.97 20.77 2.62
N PHE A 61 7.24 20.99 2.92
CA PHE A 61 8.17 19.92 3.30
C PHE A 61 7.82 19.34 4.67
N ILE A 62 7.48 20.18 5.65
CA ILE A 62 7.03 19.70 6.97
C ILE A 62 5.66 19.01 6.85
N LYS A 63 4.73 19.53 6.04
CA LYS A 63 3.45 18.84 5.75
C LYS A 63 3.67 17.46 5.16
N TYR A 64 4.61 17.32 4.23
CA TYR A 64 4.96 16.02 3.66
C TYR A 64 5.49 15.04 4.72
N ASN A 65 6.38 15.49 5.61
CA ASN A 65 6.89 14.64 6.69
C ASN A 65 5.82 14.27 7.72
N ALA A 66 4.90 15.20 8.03
CA ALA A 66 3.73 14.92 8.86
C ALA A 66 2.80 13.90 8.19
N MET A 67 2.53 14.05 6.89
CA MET A 67 1.78 13.10 6.07
C MET A 67 2.39 11.70 6.14
N LEU A 68 3.69 11.59 5.84
CA LEU A 68 4.42 10.32 5.85
C LEU A 68 4.39 9.67 7.23
N SER A 69 4.69 10.42 8.30
CA SER A 69 4.70 9.89 9.67
C SER A 69 3.33 9.37 10.10
N ASN A 70 2.24 10.08 9.75
CA ASN A 70 0.88 9.62 10.03
C ASN A 70 0.53 8.37 9.21
N LEU A 71 0.94 8.31 7.94
CA LEU A 71 0.73 7.13 7.12
C LEU A 71 1.48 5.92 7.68
N SER A 72 2.75 6.09 8.06
CA SER A 72 3.60 5.02 8.58
C SER A 72 3.11 4.42 9.90
N MET A 73 2.35 5.16 10.72
CA MET A 73 1.70 4.61 11.91
C MET A 73 0.27 4.07 11.66
N GLY A 74 -0.21 4.12 10.42
CA GLY A 74 -1.55 3.67 10.04
C GLY A 74 -2.67 4.71 10.19
N ASP A 75 -2.37 5.97 10.56
CA ASP A 75 -3.35 7.05 10.53
C ASP A 75 -3.50 7.63 9.11
N VAL A 76 -4.09 6.80 8.24
CA VAL A 76 -4.35 7.14 6.84
C VAL A 76 -5.22 8.39 6.72
N ARG A 77 -6.18 8.59 7.65
CA ARG A 77 -7.10 9.74 7.60
C ARG A 77 -6.35 11.05 7.77
N THR A 78 -5.49 11.15 8.79
CA THR A 78 -4.69 12.35 9.02
C THR A 78 -3.67 12.56 7.90
N ALA A 79 -3.05 11.49 7.40
CA ALA A 79 -2.17 11.56 6.24
C ALA A 79 -2.88 12.13 5.00
N THR A 80 -4.10 11.67 4.69
CA THR A 80 -4.91 12.21 3.58
C THR A 80 -5.25 13.69 3.77
N ASN A 81 -5.48 14.16 5.00
CA ASN A 81 -5.74 15.57 5.25
C ASN A 81 -4.51 16.42 4.91
N TYR A 82 -3.32 16.02 5.35
CA TYR A 82 -2.07 16.68 4.93
C TYR A 82 -1.86 16.60 3.42
N ALA A 83 -2.15 15.46 2.78
CA ALA A 83 -2.03 15.31 1.33
C ALA A 83 -2.87 16.35 0.56
N LYS A 84 -4.09 16.66 1.04
CA LYS A 84 -4.98 17.68 0.44
C LYS A 84 -4.47 19.11 0.61
N GLU A 85 -3.66 19.36 1.63
CA GLU A 85 -3.05 20.66 1.91
C GLU A 85 -1.71 20.87 1.19
N ILE A 86 -1.12 19.80 0.66
CA ILE A 86 0.12 19.88 -0.11
C ILE A 86 -0.23 20.40 -1.51
N THR A 87 0.30 21.55 -1.87
CA THR A 87 -0.03 22.20 -3.14
C THR A 87 0.68 21.54 -4.32
N SER A 88 -0.02 21.49 -5.47
CA SER A 88 0.45 20.83 -6.70
C SER A 88 1.65 21.51 -7.38
N ASN A 89 2.18 22.61 -6.85
CA ASN A 89 3.28 23.36 -7.47
C ASN A 89 4.65 22.70 -7.29
N SER A 90 4.77 21.70 -6.42
CA SER A 90 5.92 20.81 -6.39
C SER A 90 5.59 19.55 -7.17
N ASN A 91 6.17 19.39 -8.37
CA ASN A 91 6.00 18.27 -9.31
C ASN A 91 6.48 16.90 -8.76
N ASN A 92 6.32 16.60 -7.47
CA ASN A 92 6.95 15.42 -6.86
C ASN A 92 6.24 14.88 -5.61
N ASN A 93 4.90 14.85 -5.59
CA ASN A 93 4.12 14.32 -4.47
C ASN A 93 3.29 13.08 -4.84
N GLN A 94 3.92 12.09 -5.50
CA GLN A 94 3.29 10.82 -5.87
C GLN A 94 2.49 10.19 -4.73
N LEU A 95 3.03 10.20 -3.50
CA LEU A 95 2.36 9.65 -2.33
C LEU A 95 1.11 10.44 -1.92
N ALA A 96 1.15 11.77 -2.00
CA ALA A 96 -0.01 12.61 -1.70
C ALA A 96 -1.12 12.38 -2.73
N ASP A 97 -0.77 12.31 -4.00
CA ASP A 97 -1.71 12.01 -5.08
C ASP A 97 -2.36 10.64 -4.91
N LEU A 98 -1.58 9.63 -4.51
CA LEU A 98 -2.09 8.29 -4.25
C LEU A 98 -3.03 8.26 -3.04
N LEU A 99 -2.75 9.04 -1.98
CA LEU A 99 -3.64 9.19 -0.82
C LEU A 99 -4.96 9.89 -1.19
N ILE A 100 -4.91 10.92 -2.04
CA ILE A 100 -6.11 11.60 -2.55
C ILE A 100 -6.91 10.66 -3.44
N PHE A 101 -6.25 9.91 -4.34
CA PHE A 101 -6.86 8.88 -5.15
C PHE A 101 -7.57 7.83 -4.27
N ALA A 102 -6.88 7.28 -3.28
CA ALA A 102 -7.44 6.30 -2.34
C ALA A 102 -8.65 6.87 -1.57
N ASP A 103 -8.63 8.15 -1.18
CA ASP A 103 -9.79 8.82 -0.57
C ASP A 103 -10.97 8.94 -1.55
N HIS A 104 -10.73 9.18 -2.84
CA HIS A 104 -11.81 9.14 -3.82
C HIS A 104 -12.39 7.72 -3.95
N ILE A 105 -11.55 6.68 -3.99
CA ILE A 105 -11.97 5.29 -4.09
C ILE A 105 -12.76 4.83 -2.85
N LYS A 106 -12.28 5.18 -1.64
CA LYS A 106 -12.96 4.86 -0.37
C LYS A 106 -14.38 5.42 -0.32
N ASN A 107 -14.58 6.60 -0.90
CA ASN A 107 -15.87 7.30 -0.97
C ASN A 107 -16.60 7.05 -2.30
N GLU A 108 -16.16 6.08 -3.11
CA GLU A 108 -16.80 5.65 -4.36
C GLU A 108 -16.94 6.78 -5.41
N ARG A 109 -16.08 7.80 -5.32
CA ARG A 109 -16.00 8.94 -6.25
C ARG A 109 -15.10 8.60 -7.44
N TYR A 110 -15.40 7.54 -8.17
CA TYR A 110 -14.55 7.01 -9.25
C TYR A 110 -14.29 8.02 -10.39
N GLY A 111 -15.24 8.92 -10.65
CA GLY A 111 -15.04 10.01 -11.61
C GLY A 111 -13.95 11.00 -11.19
N LEU A 112 -13.85 11.31 -9.89
CA LEU A 112 -12.77 12.14 -9.35
C LEU A 112 -11.46 11.36 -9.29
N ALA A 113 -11.51 10.09 -8.89
CA ALA A 113 -10.34 9.21 -8.87
C ALA A 113 -9.67 9.13 -10.25
N HIS A 114 -10.46 8.92 -11.32
CA HIS A 114 -9.96 8.90 -12.69
C HIS A 114 -9.33 10.25 -13.10
N LYS A 115 -9.97 11.38 -12.76
CA LYS A 115 -9.40 12.71 -13.04
C LYS A 115 -8.07 12.93 -12.33
N THR A 116 -7.98 12.57 -11.05
CA THR A 116 -6.74 12.67 -10.26
C THR A 116 -5.64 11.79 -10.85
N LEU A 117 -5.96 10.54 -11.23
CA LEU A 117 -5.01 9.62 -11.83
C LEU A 117 -4.48 10.15 -13.17
N LYS A 118 -5.36 10.62 -14.06
CA LYS A 118 -4.98 11.13 -15.39
C LYS A 118 -4.20 12.44 -15.35
N ARG A 119 -4.58 13.37 -14.47
CA ARG A 119 -3.88 14.66 -14.35
C ARG A 119 -2.43 14.47 -13.90
N ASN A 120 -2.19 13.45 -13.07
CA ASN A 120 -0.92 13.19 -12.43
C ASN A 120 -0.26 11.92 -13.01
N GLU A 121 -0.55 11.56 -14.26
CA GLU A 121 -0.11 10.30 -14.90
C GLU A 121 1.41 10.10 -14.81
N GLU A 122 2.18 11.17 -15.00
CA GLU A 122 3.65 11.20 -14.92
C GLU A 122 4.19 10.81 -13.54
N ASN A 123 3.38 10.91 -12.49
CA ASN A 123 3.77 10.53 -11.12
C ASN A 123 3.69 9.03 -10.87
N TYR A 124 3.20 8.22 -11.83
CA TYR A 124 3.01 6.78 -11.64
C TYR A 124 3.88 5.98 -12.61
N THR A 125 4.34 4.81 -12.16
CA THR A 125 4.91 3.82 -13.09
C THR A 125 3.82 3.28 -14.02
N GLU A 126 4.19 2.85 -15.22
CA GLU A 126 3.25 2.26 -16.20
C GLU A 126 2.42 1.12 -15.58
N LEU A 127 3.08 0.27 -14.77
CA LEU A 127 2.42 -0.82 -14.04
C LEU A 127 1.37 -0.31 -13.06
N LEU A 128 1.74 0.59 -12.14
CA LEU A 128 0.80 1.10 -11.12
C LEU A 128 -0.35 1.87 -11.78
N PHE A 129 -0.03 2.72 -12.75
CA PHE A 129 -1.03 3.50 -13.48
C PHE A 129 -2.04 2.62 -14.21
N GLY A 130 -1.57 1.66 -15.02
CA GLY A 130 -2.43 0.76 -15.79
C GLY A 130 -3.39 -0.03 -14.91
N LEU A 131 -2.87 -0.56 -13.80
CA LEU A 131 -3.66 -1.31 -12.83
C LEU A 131 -4.73 -0.45 -12.14
N LEU A 132 -4.34 0.71 -11.59
CA LEU A 132 -5.30 1.63 -10.96
C LEU A 132 -6.35 2.14 -11.95
N ASN A 133 -5.94 2.44 -13.19
CA ASN A 133 -6.84 2.93 -14.23
C ASN A 133 -7.87 1.87 -14.60
N GLY A 134 -7.45 0.61 -14.83
CA GLY A 134 -8.36 -0.49 -15.18
C GLY A 134 -9.46 -0.69 -14.15
N TRP A 135 -9.11 -0.77 -12.86
CA TRP A 135 -10.12 -0.89 -11.80
C TRP A 135 -10.95 0.38 -11.59
N THR A 136 -10.37 1.56 -11.81
CA THR A 136 -11.14 2.82 -11.76
C THR A 136 -12.20 2.85 -12.87
N GLU A 137 -11.89 2.36 -14.08
CA GLU A 137 -12.88 2.22 -15.16
C GLU A 137 -14.00 1.24 -14.79
N LEU A 138 -13.69 0.16 -14.07
CA LEU A 138 -14.71 -0.76 -13.56
C LEU A 138 -15.67 -0.04 -12.60
N GLY A 139 -15.14 0.76 -11.67
CA GLY A 139 -15.96 1.56 -10.75
C GLY A 139 -16.81 2.63 -11.45
N ARG A 140 -16.44 3.00 -12.68
CA ARG A 140 -17.23 3.89 -13.55
C ARG A 140 -18.25 3.13 -14.43
N GLY A 141 -18.34 1.80 -14.29
CA GLY A 141 -19.23 0.95 -15.08
C GLY A 141 -18.75 0.70 -16.52
N LYS A 142 -17.47 0.89 -16.82
CA LYS A 142 -16.93 0.87 -18.18
C LYS A 142 -16.15 -0.40 -18.49
N MET A 143 -16.82 -1.55 -18.47
CA MET A 143 -16.16 -2.85 -18.60
C MET A 143 -15.32 -2.99 -19.89
N SER A 144 -15.77 -2.47 -21.03
CA SER A 144 -14.96 -2.49 -22.27
C SER A 144 -13.64 -1.74 -22.12
N SER A 145 -13.61 -0.64 -21.36
CA SER A 145 -12.38 0.10 -21.05
C SER A 145 -11.47 -0.64 -20.08
N VAL A 146 -12.04 -1.43 -19.15
CA VAL A 146 -11.28 -2.31 -18.25
C VAL A 146 -10.49 -3.34 -19.06
N LEU A 147 -11.18 -4.08 -19.94
CA LEU A 147 -10.58 -5.12 -20.77
C LEU A 147 -9.48 -4.55 -21.67
N LYS A 148 -9.78 -3.44 -22.36
CA LYS A 148 -8.80 -2.74 -23.19
C LYS A 148 -7.56 -2.33 -22.41
N THR A 149 -7.75 -1.70 -21.24
CA THR A 149 -6.63 -1.23 -20.40
C THR A 149 -5.70 -2.38 -20.03
N PHE A 150 -6.24 -3.51 -19.58
CA PHE A 150 -5.42 -4.65 -19.18
C PHE A 150 -4.78 -5.42 -20.35
N ASP A 151 -5.42 -5.42 -21.52
CA ASP A 151 -4.83 -6.04 -22.74
C ASP A 151 -3.69 -5.20 -23.33
N GLU A 152 -3.74 -3.88 -23.16
CA GLU A 152 -2.69 -2.94 -23.58
C GLU A 152 -1.46 -2.96 -22.66
N MET A 153 -1.57 -3.51 -21.44
CA MET A 153 -0.43 -3.71 -20.53
C MET A 153 0.48 -4.85 -21.02
N ASN A 154 1.14 -4.65 -22.15
CA ASN A 154 1.84 -5.72 -22.87
C ASN A 154 3.27 -5.34 -23.28
N SER A 155 3.77 -4.19 -22.81
CA SER A 155 5.10 -3.63 -23.09
C SER A 155 6.24 -4.55 -22.67
N ASN A 156 6.06 -5.36 -21.62
CA ASN A 156 7.00 -6.41 -21.22
C ASN A 156 6.27 -7.59 -20.55
N SER A 157 7.00 -8.65 -20.19
CA SER A 157 6.44 -9.84 -19.55
C SER A 157 5.78 -9.56 -18.20
N THR A 158 6.38 -8.68 -17.38
CA THR A 158 5.85 -8.29 -16.06
C THR A 158 4.51 -7.57 -16.20
N LEU A 159 4.42 -6.53 -17.05
CA LEU A 159 3.16 -5.81 -17.26
C LEU A 159 2.06 -6.75 -17.78
N ARG A 160 2.40 -7.65 -18.70
CA ARG A 160 1.46 -8.64 -19.24
C ARG A 160 0.94 -9.57 -18.16
N LEU A 161 1.83 -10.06 -17.29
CA LEU A 161 1.48 -10.95 -16.19
C LEU A 161 0.47 -10.29 -15.23
N PHE A 162 0.77 -9.07 -14.78
CA PHE A 162 -0.11 -8.32 -13.88
C PHE A 162 -1.41 -7.88 -14.56
N GLY A 163 -1.34 -7.40 -15.79
CA GLY A 163 -2.52 -7.01 -16.57
C GLY A 163 -3.49 -8.18 -16.75
N GLN A 164 -3.00 -9.35 -17.15
CA GLN A 164 -3.86 -10.53 -17.33
C GLN A 164 -4.42 -11.06 -16.00
N TYR A 165 -3.65 -11.04 -14.91
CA TYR A 165 -4.16 -11.39 -13.59
C TYR A 165 -5.34 -10.49 -13.17
N HIS A 166 -5.15 -9.17 -13.23
CA HIS A 166 -6.21 -8.24 -12.86
C HIS A 166 -7.39 -8.23 -13.84
N LYS A 167 -7.17 -8.53 -15.12
CA LYS A 167 -8.24 -8.79 -16.09
C LYS A 167 -9.11 -9.96 -15.66
N ALA A 168 -8.51 -11.08 -15.27
CA ALA A 168 -9.25 -12.24 -14.79
C ALA A 168 -10.06 -11.93 -13.53
N LEU A 169 -9.47 -11.21 -12.57
CA LEU A 169 -10.19 -10.76 -11.38
C LEU A 169 -11.37 -9.83 -11.70
N ALA A 170 -11.20 -8.90 -12.65
CA ALA A 170 -12.28 -8.00 -13.05
C ALA A 170 -13.42 -8.74 -13.77
N LEU A 171 -13.10 -9.78 -14.55
CA LEU A 171 -14.09 -10.67 -15.18
C LEU A 171 -14.86 -11.48 -14.14
N ALA A 172 -14.14 -12.10 -13.18
CA ALA A 172 -14.76 -12.83 -12.08
C ALA A 172 -15.65 -11.92 -11.20
N ALA A 173 -15.23 -10.66 -10.96
CA ALA A 173 -16.01 -9.68 -10.22
C ALA A 173 -17.38 -9.37 -10.84
N VAL A 174 -17.55 -9.61 -12.15
CA VAL A 174 -18.83 -9.44 -12.88
C VAL A 174 -19.48 -10.76 -13.28
N GLY A 175 -18.97 -11.90 -12.78
CA GLY A 175 -19.53 -13.23 -12.98
C GLY A 175 -19.07 -13.96 -14.25
N ASP A 176 -18.12 -13.40 -15.01
CA ASP A 176 -17.50 -14.11 -16.15
C ASP A 176 -16.37 -15.03 -15.64
N PHE A 177 -16.77 -16.06 -14.90
CA PHE A 177 -15.87 -17.04 -14.30
C PHE A 177 -15.17 -17.91 -15.35
N GLU A 178 -15.85 -18.24 -16.45
CA GLU A 178 -15.30 -19.07 -17.52
C GLU A 178 -14.10 -18.41 -18.19
N THR A 179 -14.21 -17.12 -18.54
CA THR A 179 -13.09 -16.39 -19.14
C THR A 179 -11.99 -16.13 -18.11
N ALA A 180 -12.35 -15.85 -16.86
CA ALA A 180 -11.38 -15.68 -15.78
C ALA A 180 -10.55 -16.95 -15.54
N ASP A 181 -11.19 -18.11 -15.46
CA ASP A 181 -10.53 -19.42 -15.31
C ASP A 181 -9.58 -19.71 -16.47
N LYS A 182 -10.02 -19.44 -17.70
CA LYS A 182 -9.18 -19.62 -18.90
C LYS A 182 -7.92 -18.76 -18.84
N ILE A 183 -8.02 -17.51 -18.38
CA ILE A 183 -6.86 -16.63 -18.23
C ILE A 183 -5.93 -17.15 -17.12
N LEU A 184 -6.47 -17.48 -15.94
CA LEU A 184 -5.67 -17.88 -14.77
C LEU A 184 -5.00 -19.25 -14.94
N SER A 185 -5.66 -20.18 -15.63
CA SER A 185 -5.09 -21.48 -16.02
C SER A 185 -3.85 -21.32 -16.90
N GLY A 186 -3.70 -20.17 -17.57
CA GLY A 186 -2.52 -19.81 -18.34
C GLY A 186 -2.41 -20.53 -19.68
N ASN A 187 -1.20 -20.63 -20.21
CA ASN A 187 -0.89 -21.28 -21.47
C ASN A 187 0.34 -22.20 -21.34
N ALA A 188 1.03 -22.51 -22.43
CA ALA A 188 2.21 -23.39 -22.43
C ALA A 188 3.35 -22.94 -21.49
N ASN A 189 3.34 -21.68 -21.03
CA ASN A 189 4.31 -21.14 -20.07
C ASN A 189 3.87 -21.27 -18.60
N GLY A 190 2.76 -21.96 -18.33
CA GLY A 190 2.19 -22.18 -17.01
C GLY A 190 1.07 -21.22 -16.64
N SER A 191 0.40 -21.52 -15.52
CA SER A 191 -0.68 -20.72 -14.93
C SER A 191 -0.21 -19.36 -14.41
N LEU A 192 -1.06 -18.34 -14.49
CA LEU A 192 -0.79 -17.00 -13.93
C LEU A 192 -0.85 -17.06 -12.40
N ARG A 193 0.29 -17.29 -11.75
CA ARG A 193 0.42 -17.29 -10.29
C ARG A 193 1.33 -16.17 -9.85
N LEU A 194 0.74 -15.16 -9.20
CA LEU A 194 1.46 -13.99 -8.70
C LEU A 194 1.64 -14.03 -7.18
N THR A 195 0.57 -14.37 -6.48
CA THR A 195 0.50 -14.34 -5.02
C THR A 195 -0.29 -15.52 -4.49
N ARG A 196 -0.21 -15.76 -3.19
CA ARG A 196 -1.16 -16.63 -2.50
C ARG A 196 -2.63 -16.27 -2.79
N GLY A 197 -2.91 -14.97 -2.93
CA GLY A 197 -4.22 -14.45 -3.32
C GLY A 197 -4.71 -14.96 -4.68
N SER A 198 -3.82 -15.05 -5.67
CA SER A 198 -4.15 -15.59 -6.99
C SER A 198 -4.62 -17.05 -6.94
N LEU A 199 -4.10 -17.85 -6.00
CA LEU A 199 -4.53 -19.22 -5.77
C LEU A 199 -5.96 -19.29 -5.22
N ILE A 200 -6.25 -18.46 -4.22
CA ILE A 200 -7.59 -18.38 -3.60
C ILE A 200 -8.62 -17.96 -4.64
N ALA A 201 -8.34 -16.90 -5.40
CA ALA A 201 -9.22 -16.41 -6.45
C ALA A 201 -9.51 -17.51 -7.48
N HIS A 202 -8.47 -18.19 -7.98
CA HIS A 202 -8.63 -19.21 -9.00
C HIS A 202 -9.39 -20.44 -8.50
N ALA A 203 -9.11 -20.91 -7.28
CA ALA A 203 -9.84 -22.03 -6.70
C ALA A 203 -11.33 -21.71 -6.47
N GLN A 204 -11.65 -20.48 -6.04
CA GLN A 204 -13.04 -20.03 -5.94
C GLN A 204 -13.72 -19.94 -7.32
N ILE A 205 -13.04 -19.40 -8.34
CA ILE A 205 -13.55 -19.34 -9.72
C ILE A 205 -13.83 -20.75 -10.26
N MET A 206 -12.92 -21.71 -10.04
CA MET A 206 -13.13 -23.10 -10.44
C MET A 206 -14.34 -23.73 -9.73
N ALA A 207 -14.54 -23.44 -8.44
CA ALA A 207 -15.71 -23.91 -7.71
C ALA A 207 -17.03 -23.35 -8.27
N GLU A 208 -17.07 -22.08 -8.68
CA GLU A 208 -18.24 -21.49 -9.37
C GLU A 208 -18.54 -22.17 -10.72
N LEU A 209 -17.53 -22.78 -11.34
CA LEU A 209 -17.64 -23.53 -12.60
C LEU A 209 -17.90 -25.03 -12.41
N SER A 210 -18.18 -25.49 -11.18
CA SER A 210 -18.32 -26.92 -10.86
C SER A 210 -17.07 -27.75 -11.22
N LYS A 211 -15.88 -27.14 -11.06
CA LYS A 211 -14.55 -27.76 -11.23
C LYS A 211 -13.90 -27.98 -9.87
N GLU A 212 -14.64 -28.54 -8.91
CA GLU A 212 -14.19 -28.69 -7.51
C GLU A 212 -12.97 -29.59 -7.41
N LYS A 213 -12.90 -30.64 -8.24
CA LYS A 213 -11.76 -31.56 -8.24
C LYS A 213 -10.47 -30.83 -8.64
N GLU A 214 -10.51 -30.06 -9.72
CA GLU A 214 -9.41 -29.25 -10.21
C GLU A 214 -9.02 -28.16 -9.20
N ALA A 215 -10.01 -27.54 -8.54
CA ALA A 215 -9.77 -26.55 -7.49
C ALA A 215 -9.05 -27.14 -6.27
N LEU A 216 -9.42 -28.36 -5.87
CA LEU A 216 -8.77 -29.07 -4.76
C LEU A 216 -7.35 -29.52 -5.13
N GLU A 217 -7.15 -30.05 -6.35
CA GLU A 217 -5.82 -30.37 -6.88
C GLU A 217 -4.92 -29.12 -6.94
N LEU A 218 -5.48 -27.99 -7.34
CA LEU A 218 -4.81 -26.69 -7.37
C LEU A 218 -4.31 -26.26 -5.98
N ILE A 219 -5.15 -26.38 -4.95
CA ILE A 219 -4.79 -26.07 -3.56
C ILE A 219 -3.74 -27.06 -3.04
N ASP A 220 -3.93 -28.37 -3.27
CA ASP A 220 -3.07 -29.43 -2.72
C ASP A 220 -1.66 -29.41 -3.30
N ASN A 221 -1.48 -29.00 -4.55
CA ASN A 221 -0.17 -28.89 -5.17
C ASN A 221 0.69 -27.73 -4.60
N MET A 222 0.08 -26.77 -3.89
CA MET A 222 0.77 -25.58 -3.37
C MET A 222 0.79 -25.52 -1.84
N ALA A 223 -0.26 -26.00 -1.19
CA ALA A 223 -0.37 -25.97 0.25
C ALA A 223 0.46 -27.12 0.84
N LEU A 224 1.50 -26.79 1.59
CA LEU A 224 2.01 -27.71 2.61
C LEU A 224 0.86 -27.90 3.62
N LYS A 225 0.15 -29.04 3.52
CA LYS A 225 -1.04 -29.36 4.33
C LYS A 225 -0.82 -28.97 5.80
N GLY A 226 -1.71 -28.12 6.34
CA GLY A 226 -1.70 -27.67 7.72
C GLY A 226 -0.84 -26.44 8.04
N GLN A 227 -0.20 -25.80 7.05
CA GLN A 227 0.56 -24.55 7.26
C GLN A 227 -0.24 -23.28 6.92
N ASP A 228 -1.46 -23.44 6.38
CA ASP A 228 -2.27 -22.33 5.90
C ASP A 228 -3.75 -22.50 6.24
N ASN A 229 -4.16 -21.92 7.36
CA ASN A 229 -5.52 -22.06 7.89
C ASN A 229 -6.61 -21.54 6.92
N GLU A 230 -6.35 -20.49 6.14
CA GLU A 230 -7.35 -19.97 5.21
C GLU A 230 -7.49 -20.86 3.97
N LEU A 231 -6.39 -21.43 3.45
CA LEU A 231 -6.50 -22.42 2.38
C LEU A 231 -7.17 -23.71 2.86
N ASP A 232 -6.95 -24.11 4.11
CA ASP A 232 -7.62 -25.27 4.72
C ASP A 232 -9.13 -25.03 4.85
N LEU A 233 -9.55 -23.83 5.27
CA LEU A 233 -10.96 -23.42 5.31
C LEU A 233 -11.58 -23.36 3.90
N LEU A 234 -10.85 -22.83 2.91
CA LEU A 234 -11.31 -22.83 1.52
C LEU A 234 -11.47 -24.24 0.99
N ARG A 235 -10.52 -25.15 1.26
CA ARG A 235 -10.60 -26.57 0.89
C ARG A 235 -11.88 -27.20 1.44
N GLN A 236 -12.19 -26.99 2.72
CA GLN A 236 -13.41 -27.51 3.34
C GLN A 236 -14.69 -26.96 2.68
N LYS A 237 -14.71 -25.65 2.36
CA LYS A 237 -15.82 -25.01 1.64
C LYS A 237 -16.00 -25.53 0.21
N ILE A 238 -14.92 -25.91 -0.46
CA ILE A 238 -15.02 -26.50 -1.80
C ILE A 238 -15.56 -27.94 -1.68
N GLN A 239 -15.05 -28.73 -0.73
CA GLN A 239 -15.48 -30.12 -0.52
C GLN A 239 -16.96 -30.28 -0.15
N ASN A 240 -17.51 -29.33 0.60
CA ASN A 240 -18.91 -29.37 1.03
C ASN A 240 -19.86 -28.60 0.07
N GLY A 241 -19.35 -28.06 -1.04
CA GLY A 241 -20.13 -27.28 -2.00
C GLY A 241 -20.63 -25.92 -1.47
N SER A 242 -20.03 -25.39 -0.40
CA SER A 242 -20.39 -24.09 0.21
C SER A 242 -19.43 -22.96 -0.16
N SER A 243 -18.55 -23.17 -1.12
CA SER A 243 -17.64 -22.14 -1.63
C SER A 243 -18.40 -21.17 -2.53
N THR A 244 -18.09 -19.88 -2.39
CA THR A 244 -18.61 -18.82 -3.25
C THR A 244 -17.49 -17.84 -3.54
N TYR A 245 -17.44 -17.29 -4.75
CA TYR A 245 -16.46 -16.28 -5.11
C TYR A 245 -16.64 -15.00 -4.28
N ASN A 246 -15.62 -14.66 -3.50
CA ASN A 246 -15.62 -13.48 -2.64
C ASN A 246 -14.26 -12.77 -2.54
N TYR A 247 -13.29 -13.17 -3.36
CA TYR A 247 -11.93 -12.64 -3.31
C TYR A 247 -11.86 -11.15 -3.72
N VAL A 248 -12.25 -10.81 -4.96
CA VAL A 248 -12.36 -9.43 -5.43
C VAL A 248 -13.68 -9.26 -6.18
N THR A 249 -14.65 -8.60 -5.56
CA THR A 249 -16.02 -8.47 -6.09
C THR A 249 -16.38 -7.02 -6.42
N SER A 250 -15.42 -6.09 -6.37
CA SER A 250 -15.65 -4.66 -6.61
C SER A 250 -14.38 -3.93 -7.05
N ALA A 251 -14.56 -2.77 -7.71
CA ALA A 251 -13.46 -1.88 -8.08
C ALA A 251 -12.60 -1.45 -6.89
N LYS A 252 -13.24 -1.14 -5.75
CA LYS A 252 -12.57 -0.78 -4.50
C LYS A 252 -11.66 -1.89 -3.98
N GLN A 253 -12.13 -3.15 -3.99
CA GLN A 253 -11.30 -4.30 -3.62
C GLN A 253 -10.21 -4.57 -4.65
N GLY A 254 -10.49 -4.40 -5.94
CA GLY A 254 -9.48 -4.56 -6.99
C GLY A 254 -8.34 -3.55 -6.86
N ILE A 255 -8.64 -2.29 -6.53
CA ILE A 255 -7.61 -1.28 -6.21
C ILE A 255 -6.83 -1.64 -4.95
N ALA A 256 -7.50 -2.16 -3.92
CA ALA A 256 -6.82 -2.66 -2.73
C ALA A 256 -5.86 -3.82 -3.07
N GLU A 257 -6.28 -4.75 -3.94
CA GLU A 257 -5.45 -5.85 -4.44
C GLU A 257 -4.22 -5.35 -5.20
N VAL A 258 -4.37 -4.31 -6.03
CA VAL A 258 -3.22 -3.67 -6.71
C VAL A 258 -2.20 -3.16 -5.70
N LEU A 259 -2.64 -2.37 -4.72
CA LEU A 259 -1.75 -1.79 -3.71
C LEU A 259 -1.09 -2.87 -2.85
N PHE A 260 -1.85 -3.90 -2.45
CA PHE A 260 -1.35 -5.02 -1.67
C PHE A 260 -0.30 -5.82 -2.44
N THR A 261 -0.60 -6.19 -3.68
CA THR A 261 0.29 -7.02 -4.51
C THR A 261 1.60 -6.30 -4.81
N LEU A 262 1.54 -5.00 -5.14
CA LEU A 262 2.74 -4.21 -5.39
C LEU A 262 3.56 -3.98 -4.12
N ALA A 263 2.91 -3.70 -2.98
CA ALA A 263 3.62 -3.60 -1.70
C ALA A 263 4.31 -4.90 -1.32
N PHE A 264 3.65 -6.05 -1.52
CA PHE A 264 4.24 -7.36 -1.27
C PHE A 264 5.44 -7.63 -2.19
N ALA A 265 5.32 -7.30 -3.48
CA ALA A 265 6.42 -7.46 -4.44
C ALA A 265 7.64 -6.59 -4.10
N LEU A 266 7.43 -5.38 -3.57
CA LEU A 266 8.49 -4.46 -3.14
C LEU A 266 9.12 -4.86 -1.80
N ASN A 267 8.36 -5.50 -0.91
CA ASN A 267 8.87 -5.94 0.39
C ASN A 267 9.59 -7.30 0.31
N GLY A 268 9.26 -8.12 -0.70
CA GLY A 268 9.87 -9.43 -0.93
C GLY A 268 11.22 -9.42 -1.66
N SER A 269 11.82 -8.24 -1.87
CA SER A 269 13.12 -8.07 -2.52
C SER A 269 14.29 -7.86 -1.54
N GLU A 270 14.13 -8.20 -0.27
CA GLU A 270 15.22 -8.33 0.72
C GLU A 270 15.56 -9.79 1.02
#